data_AF-A0A926YNR8-F1
#
_entry.id   AF-A0A926YNR8-F1
#
_cell.length_a   1.000
_cell.length_b   1.000
_cell.length_c   1.000
_cell.angle_alpha   90.00
_cell.angle_beta   90.00
_cell.angle_gamma   90.00
#
_symmetry.space_group_name_H-M   'P 1'
#
loop_
_entity.id
_entity.type
_entity.pdbx_description
1 polymer ?
#
loop_
_entity_poly.entity_id
_entity_poly.type
_entity_poly.pdbx_seq_one_letter_code
_entity_poly.pdbx_strand_id
1 'polypeptide(L)'
;MMRFRWLVSFAIAATLAASLNQPATAQTRIRGGVLLLNQVRELATRSTTLSGGTLANLQTDPNFASSSFQTIVNDAATILDDYTVVNRGGYFPENRGIPRDRQLTTIEAVYRIYSLPDGNELFLYRTPTQNTSEYFIRTKS
;
A
#
# COMPACT_ATOMS: atom_id res chain seq x y z
N MET A 1 57.38 7.39 38.81
CA MET A 1 57.99 8.31 37.84
C MET A 1 58.37 7.49 36.61
N MET A 2 57.78 7.81 35.44
CA MET A 2 58.22 7.55 34.05
C MET A 2 58.73 6.14 33.64
N ARG A 3 58.47 5.57 32.45
CA ARG A 3 57.74 5.93 31.22
C ARG A 3 57.79 4.65 30.32
N PHE A 4 56.70 4.36 29.61
CA PHE A 4 56.60 4.00 28.19
C PHE A 4 57.86 3.44 27.48
N ARG A 5 57.82 2.37 26.67
CA ARG A 5 57.00 2.25 25.45
C ARG A 5 57.19 0.89 24.73
N TRP A 6 56.08 0.30 24.30
CA TRP A 6 55.76 -0.28 22.97
C TRP A 6 56.72 -1.27 22.28
N LEU A 7 56.18 -2.47 21.97
CA LEU A 7 56.36 -3.09 20.66
C LEU A 7 55.05 -3.77 20.21
N VAL A 8 54.78 -3.56 18.93
CA VAL A 8 53.56 -3.84 18.16
C VAL A 8 53.51 -5.32 17.79
N SER A 9 52.32 -5.93 17.76
CA SER A 9 52.11 -7.17 17.02
C SER A 9 50.77 -7.11 16.29
N PHE A 10 50.90 -7.09 14.96
CA PHE A 10 49.85 -7.23 13.98
C PHE A 10 49.18 -8.60 14.12
N ALA A 11 47.84 -8.62 14.16
CA ALA A 11 47.07 -9.76 13.71
C ALA A 11 45.93 -9.25 12.83
N ILE A 12 46.14 -9.39 11.52
CA ILE A 12 45.11 -9.25 10.49
C ILE A 12 44.40 -10.61 10.42
N ALA A 13 43.11 -10.64 10.73
CA ALA A 13 42.18 -11.69 10.31
C ALA A 13 40.87 -10.98 9.93
N ALA A 14 40.71 -10.70 8.64
CA ALA A 14 39.88 -11.50 7.73
C ALA A 14 38.38 -11.23 7.93
N THR A 15 37.96 -10.14 7.28
CA THR A 15 36.72 -9.91 6.53
C THR A 15 35.61 -10.96 6.49
N LEU A 16 34.39 -10.40 6.46
CA LEU A 16 33.15 -10.85 5.78
C LEU A 16 32.15 -11.70 6.58
N ALA A 17 31.23 -10.99 7.25
CA ALA A 17 29.81 -11.05 6.91
C ALA A 17 29.08 -9.84 7.52
N ALA A 18 29.39 -8.63 7.03
CA ALA A 18 28.34 -7.62 7.01
C ALA A 18 27.39 -8.05 5.89
N SER A 19 26.47 -8.98 6.20
CA SER A 19 25.23 -9.03 5.44
C SER A 19 24.64 -7.64 5.64
N LEU A 20 24.82 -6.78 4.64
CA LEU A 20 24.05 -5.57 4.50
C LEU A 20 22.61 -6.02 4.65
N ASN A 21 22.01 -5.75 5.81
CA ASN A 21 20.58 -5.53 5.91
C ASN A 21 20.32 -4.37 4.95
N GLN A 22 20.19 -4.67 3.65
CA GLN A 22 19.33 -3.87 2.82
C GLN A 22 17.99 -3.96 3.55
N PRO A 23 17.46 -2.85 4.09
CA PRO A 23 16.07 -2.90 4.51
C PRO A 23 15.32 -3.30 3.25
N ALA A 24 14.73 -4.50 3.24
CA ALA A 24 13.69 -4.82 2.28
C ALA A 24 12.78 -3.60 2.33
N THR A 25 12.74 -2.81 1.27
CA THR A 25 12.09 -1.49 1.26
C THR A 25 10.65 -1.74 1.63
N ALA A 26 10.32 -1.50 2.91
CA ALA A 26 9.06 -1.97 3.45
C ALA A 26 7.95 -1.22 2.72
N GLN A 27 7.04 -1.98 2.13
CA GLN A 27 5.87 -1.42 1.48
C GLN A 27 5.15 -0.48 2.44
N THR A 28 5.07 0.80 2.08
CA THR A 28 4.52 1.84 2.93
C THR A 28 3.25 2.37 2.29
N ARG A 29 2.18 2.50 3.07
CA ARG A 29 0.98 3.21 2.62
C ARG A 29 1.34 4.68 2.41
N ILE A 30 1.23 5.15 1.18
CA ILE A 30 1.55 6.53 0.79
C ILE A 30 0.32 7.43 0.97
N ARG A 31 -0.85 6.95 0.52
CA ARG A 31 -2.07 7.76 0.42
C ARG A 31 -3.30 6.87 0.53
N GLY A 32 -4.42 7.47 0.89
CA GLY A 32 -5.74 6.87 0.69
C GLY A 32 -6.82 7.92 0.59
N GLY A 33 -8.03 7.50 0.26
CA GLY A 33 -9.19 8.38 0.20
C GLY A 33 -10.35 7.72 -0.52
N VAL A 34 -11.25 8.56 -1.02
CA VAL A 34 -12.41 8.15 -1.81
C VAL A 34 -12.28 8.75 -3.20
N LEU A 35 -12.61 7.96 -4.22
CA LEU A 35 -12.74 8.41 -5.61
C LEU A 35 -14.04 7.85 -6.18
N LEU A 36 -14.52 8.48 -7.25
CA LEU A 36 -15.57 7.86 -8.06
C LEU A 36 -15.00 6.61 -8.76
N LEU A 37 -15.80 5.56 -8.86
CA LEU A 37 -15.39 4.29 -9.45
C LEU A 37 -14.95 4.45 -10.92
N ASN A 38 -15.57 5.36 -11.66
CA ASN A 38 -15.14 5.66 -13.03
C ASN A 38 -13.72 6.24 -13.07
N GLN A 39 -13.36 7.14 -12.14
CA GLN A 39 -12.00 7.68 -12.03
C GLN A 39 -10.99 6.60 -11.71
N VAL A 40 -11.33 5.65 -10.82
CA VAL A 40 -10.47 4.51 -10.51
C VAL A 40 -10.27 3.62 -11.74
N ARG A 41 -11.34 3.33 -12.49
CA ARG A 41 -11.27 2.56 -13.74
C ARG A 41 -10.43 3.25 -14.80
N GLU A 42 -10.58 4.56 -14.96
CA GLU A 42 -9.75 5.36 -15.86
C GLU A 42 -8.27 5.25 -15.46
N LEU A 43 -7.96 5.37 -14.17
CA LEU A 43 -6.59 5.19 -13.65
C LEU A 43 -6.05 3.79 -13.96
N ALA A 44 -6.85 2.74 -13.77
CA ALA A 44 -6.47 1.35 -14.06
C ALA A 44 -6.17 1.11 -15.54
N THR A 45 -6.81 1.84 -16.46
CA THR A 45 -6.60 1.69 -17.92
C THR A 45 -5.46 2.54 -18.51
N ARG A 46 -4.73 3.30 -17.69
CA ARG A 46 -3.62 4.12 -18.18
C ARG A 46 -2.45 3.26 -18.65
N SER A 47 -1.65 3.83 -19.56
CA SER A 47 -0.41 3.20 -20.05
C SER A 47 0.65 2.96 -18.96
N THR A 48 0.53 3.62 -17.82
CA THR A 48 1.40 3.41 -16.65
C THR A 48 0.99 2.20 -15.82
N THR A 49 -0.19 1.62 -16.04
CA THR A 49 -0.63 0.41 -15.35
C THR A 49 0.05 -0.81 -15.94
N LEU A 50 0.67 -1.61 -15.08
CA LEU A 50 1.43 -2.81 -15.41
C LEU A 50 0.57 -4.08 -15.32
N SER A 51 -0.27 -4.16 -14.29
CA SER A 51 -1.18 -5.29 -14.05
C SER A 51 -2.32 -4.88 -13.11
N GLY A 52 -3.34 -5.73 -12.99
CA GLY A 52 -4.44 -5.55 -12.05
C GLY A 52 -5.34 -6.77 -11.98
N GLY A 53 -6.12 -6.84 -10.90
CA GLY A 53 -6.99 -7.99 -10.63
C GLY A 53 -7.70 -7.89 -9.29
N THR A 54 -8.23 -9.02 -8.83
CA THR A 54 -8.80 -9.12 -7.48
C THR A 54 -7.72 -9.33 -6.44
N LEU A 55 -7.94 -8.93 -5.18
CA LEU A 55 -6.95 -9.09 -4.11
C LEU A 55 -6.37 -10.52 -4.00
N ALA A 56 -7.18 -11.55 -4.30
CA ALA A 56 -6.74 -12.94 -4.29
C ALA A 56 -5.63 -13.23 -5.32
N ASN A 57 -5.56 -12.48 -6.42
CA ASN A 57 -4.56 -12.65 -7.46
C ASN A 57 -3.24 -11.91 -7.18
N LEU A 58 -3.24 -10.98 -6.22
CA LEU A 58 -2.11 -10.10 -5.94
C LEU A 58 -0.83 -10.87 -5.58
N GLN A 59 -0.94 -11.92 -4.77
CA GLN A 59 0.24 -12.70 -4.34
C GLN A 59 0.97 -13.36 -5.52
N THR A 60 0.25 -13.66 -6.60
CA THR A 60 0.78 -14.31 -7.81
C THR A 60 1.08 -13.31 -8.93
N ASP A 61 0.86 -12.01 -8.70
CA ASP A 61 1.09 -10.98 -9.71
C ASP A 61 2.59 -10.80 -9.94
N PRO A 62 3.09 -10.89 -11.18
CA PRO A 62 4.52 -10.76 -11.47
C PRO A 62 5.09 -9.38 -11.14
N ASN A 63 4.26 -8.34 -11.08
CA ASN A 63 4.67 -6.99 -10.70
C ASN A 63 4.56 -6.75 -9.18
N PHE A 64 4.16 -7.75 -8.40
CA PHE A 64 4.05 -7.68 -6.95
C PHE A 64 5.20 -8.42 -6.26
N ALA A 65 6.38 -7.80 -6.26
CA ALA A 65 7.57 -8.35 -5.60
C ALA A 65 7.66 -7.92 -4.11
N SER A 66 6.62 -8.20 -3.30
CA SER A 66 6.55 -7.72 -1.90
C SER A 66 6.28 -8.82 -0.88
N SER A 67 7.07 -8.82 0.20
CA SER A 67 6.88 -9.66 1.39
C SER A 67 5.67 -9.25 2.25
N SER A 68 4.97 -8.17 1.89
CA SER A 68 3.92 -7.55 2.69
C SER A 68 2.49 -7.93 2.27
N PHE A 69 2.30 -9.00 1.52
CA PHE A 69 0.97 -9.47 1.08
C PHE A 69 -0.03 -9.51 2.24
N GLN A 70 0.36 -10.09 3.38
CA GLN A 70 -0.51 -10.19 4.55
C GLN A 70 -0.94 -8.83 5.10
N THR A 71 -0.06 -7.84 5.09
CA THR A 71 -0.39 -6.47 5.51
C THR A 71 -1.45 -5.86 4.61
N ILE A 72 -1.37 -6.12 3.29
CA ILE A 72 -2.35 -5.64 2.32
C ILE A 72 -3.69 -6.35 2.49
N VAL A 73 -3.67 -7.66 2.72
CA VAL A 73 -4.89 -8.42 3.03
C VAL A 73 -5.56 -7.89 4.29
N ASN A 74 -4.79 -7.60 5.33
CA ASN A 74 -5.32 -7.06 6.59
C ASN A 74 -5.95 -5.67 6.39
N ASP A 75 -5.29 -4.75 5.70
CA ASP A 75 -5.87 -3.42 5.43
C ASP A 75 -7.07 -3.50 4.48
N ALA A 76 -7.05 -4.41 3.50
CA ALA A 76 -8.18 -4.65 2.61
C ALA A 76 -9.43 -5.16 3.36
N ALA A 77 -9.24 -5.93 4.43
CA ALA A 77 -10.33 -6.44 5.26
C ALA A 77 -11.11 -5.30 5.94
N THR A 78 -10.41 -4.23 6.32
CA THR A 78 -10.97 -3.10 7.08
C THR A 78 -11.11 -1.82 6.23
N ILE A 79 -10.90 -1.90 4.91
CA ILE A 79 -10.79 -0.70 4.04
C ILE A 79 -12.07 0.16 4.04
N LEU A 80 -13.23 -0.45 4.34
CA LEU A 80 -14.53 0.23 4.37
C LEU A 80 -15.02 0.58 5.78
N ASP A 81 -14.33 0.16 6.84
CA ASP A 81 -14.86 0.18 8.23
C ASP A 81 -15.17 1.59 8.74
N ASP A 82 -14.44 2.60 8.25
CA ASP A 82 -14.64 4.00 8.62
C ASP A 82 -15.83 4.65 7.90
N TYR A 83 -16.51 3.92 7.01
CA TYR A 83 -17.52 4.46 6.11
C TYR A 83 -18.91 3.88 6.37
N THR A 84 -19.93 4.73 6.21
CA THR A 84 -21.33 4.33 6.17
C THR A 84 -21.86 4.49 4.75
N VAL A 85 -22.45 3.42 4.22
CA VAL A 85 -23.02 3.43 2.88
C VAL A 85 -24.31 4.24 2.87
N VAL A 86 -24.39 5.23 1.99
CA VAL A 86 -25.57 6.11 1.85
C VAL A 86 -26.06 6.14 0.41
N ASN A 87 -27.37 6.38 0.22
CA ASN A 87 -27.98 6.49 -1.11
C ASN A 87 -27.51 7.73 -1.86
N ARG A 88 -27.34 8.84 -1.14
CA ARG A 88 -26.85 10.11 -1.68
C ARG A 88 -25.97 10.79 -0.64
N GLY A 89 -24.80 11.22 -1.07
CA GLY A 89 -23.87 11.94 -0.22
C GLY A 89 -24.30 13.39 -0.01
N GLY A 90 -24.32 13.86 1.24
CA GLY A 90 -24.63 15.24 1.55
C GLY A 90 -25.35 15.40 2.89
N TYR A 91 -25.84 16.62 3.12
CA TYR A 91 -26.68 16.95 4.27
C TYR A 91 -28.14 16.63 3.94
N PHE A 92 -28.50 15.36 4.10
CA PHE A 92 -29.86 14.86 3.91
C PHE A 92 -30.41 14.32 5.24
N PRO A 93 -31.74 14.38 5.47
CA PRO A 93 -32.35 13.88 6.71
C PRO A 93 -31.98 12.44 7.06
N GLU A 94 -31.89 11.57 6.05
CA GLU A 94 -31.49 10.17 6.19
C GLU A 94 -30.01 9.97 6.59
N ASN A 95 -29.15 10.98 6.41
CA ASN A 95 -27.73 10.92 6.76
C ASN A 95 -27.43 11.56 8.12
N ARG A 96 -28.46 11.90 8.90
CA ARG A 96 -28.30 12.59 10.19
C ARG A 96 -27.39 11.79 11.12
N GLY A 97 -26.33 12.45 11.61
CA GLY A 97 -25.35 11.83 12.51
C GLY A 97 -24.17 11.14 11.82
N ILE A 98 -24.16 11.07 10.48
CA ILE A 98 -23.05 10.52 9.70
C ILE A 98 -22.16 11.68 9.21
N PRO A 99 -20.90 11.80 9.68
CA PRO A 99 -19.96 12.81 9.18
C PRO A 99 -19.78 12.73 7.66
N ARG A 100 -19.64 13.88 6.99
CA ARG A 100 -19.64 13.94 5.52
C ARG A 100 -18.50 13.13 4.90
N ASP A 101 -17.34 13.14 5.54
CA ASP A 101 -16.12 12.39 5.19
C ASP A 101 -16.23 10.88 5.41
N ARG A 102 -17.26 10.43 6.14
CA ARG A 102 -17.58 9.00 6.38
C ARG A 102 -18.75 8.50 5.55
N GLN A 103 -19.42 9.37 4.79
CA GLN A 103 -20.48 8.95 3.88
C GLN A 103 -19.87 8.40 2.60
N LEU A 104 -20.26 7.18 2.21
CA LEU A 104 -19.79 6.53 1.00
C LEU A 104 -20.98 6.09 0.14
N THR A 105 -20.99 6.47 -1.13
CA THR A 105 -22.03 6.06 -2.08
C THR A 105 -21.61 4.80 -2.85
N THR A 106 -22.56 4.13 -3.49
CA THR A 106 -22.31 2.89 -4.24
C THR A 106 -21.48 3.09 -5.53
N ILE A 107 -21.35 4.34 -5.99
CA ILE A 107 -20.53 4.71 -7.16
C ILE A 107 -19.12 5.14 -6.77
N GLU A 108 -18.81 5.16 -5.47
CA GLU A 108 -17.50 5.52 -4.95
C GLU A 108 -16.71 4.27 -4.56
N ALA A 109 -15.38 4.40 -4.61
CA ALA A 109 -14.44 3.41 -4.15
C ALA A 109 -13.51 4.04 -3.11
N VAL A 110 -13.32 3.35 -2.00
CA VAL A 110 -12.25 3.69 -1.06
C VAL A 110 -10.97 3.10 -1.61
N TYR A 111 -9.90 3.90 -1.66
CA TYR A 111 -8.61 3.47 -2.16
C TYR A 111 -7.47 3.71 -1.17
N ARG A 112 -6.40 2.96 -1.40
CA ARG A 112 -5.12 2.98 -0.69
C ARG A 112 -4.00 2.80 -1.71
N ILE A 113 -2.96 3.62 -1.61
CA ILE A 113 -1.78 3.54 -2.47
C ILE A 113 -0.61 3.13 -1.61
N TYR A 114 0.15 2.17 -2.09
CA TYR A 114 1.33 1.63 -1.44
C TYR A 114 2.54 1.75 -2.34
N SER A 115 3.69 2.15 -1.79
CA SER A 115 4.97 2.05 -2.50
C SER A 115 5.43 0.60 -2.52
N LEU A 116 5.79 0.08 -3.69
CA LEU A 116 6.42 -1.23 -3.81
C LEU A 116 7.96 -1.12 -3.79
N PRO A 117 8.68 -2.21 -3.44
CA PRO A 117 10.14 -2.18 -3.31
C PRO A 117 10.88 -1.83 -4.60
N ASP A 118 10.29 -2.16 -5.75
CA ASP A 118 10.79 -1.89 -7.11
C ASP A 118 10.52 -0.46 -7.59
N GLY A 119 9.90 0.38 -6.75
CA GLY A 119 9.55 1.76 -7.07
C GLY A 119 8.18 1.92 -7.72
N ASN A 120 7.47 0.84 -8.03
CA ASN A 120 6.09 0.88 -8.52
C ASN A 120 5.11 1.22 -7.38
N GLU A 121 3.85 1.42 -7.73
CA GLU A 121 2.77 1.65 -6.78
C GLU A 121 1.70 0.56 -6.90
N LEU A 122 1.28 0.01 -5.77
CA LEU A 122 0.06 -0.78 -5.68
C LEU A 122 -1.09 0.14 -5.30
N PHE A 123 -2.09 0.20 -6.16
CA PHE A 123 -3.36 0.87 -5.91
C PHE A 123 -4.41 -0.19 -5.52
N LEU A 124 -4.75 -0.24 -4.24
CA LEU A 124 -5.79 -1.11 -3.68
C LEU A 124 -7.08 -0.31 -3.57
N TYR A 125 -8.22 -0.87 -3.98
CA TYR A 125 -9.51 -0.20 -3.83
C TYR A 125 -10.66 -1.18 -3.61
N ARG A 126 -11.76 -0.68 -3.05
CA ARG A 126 -12.99 -1.45 -2.85
C ARG A 126 -14.21 -0.55 -2.93
N THR A 127 -15.26 -1.01 -3.62
CA THR A 127 -16.58 -0.39 -3.59
C THR A 127 -17.46 -1.02 -2.51
N PRO A 128 -18.51 -0.31 -2.04
CA PRO A 128 -19.51 -0.91 -1.15
C PRO A 128 -20.23 -2.14 -1.73
N THR A 129 -20.25 -2.26 -3.05
CA THR A 129 -20.97 -3.30 -3.77
C THR A 129 -20.12 -4.56 -4.03
N GLN A 130 -18.82 -4.51 -3.78
CA GLN A 130 -17.89 -5.61 -4.01
C GLN A 130 -17.62 -6.41 -2.73
N ASN A 131 -17.59 -7.74 -2.90
CA ASN A 131 -17.28 -8.67 -1.80
C ASN A 131 -15.78 -8.72 -1.45
N THR A 132 -14.92 -8.21 -2.33
CA THR A 132 -13.47 -8.20 -2.14
C THR A 132 -12.87 -6.92 -2.70
N SER A 133 -11.67 -6.58 -2.25
CA SER A 133 -10.89 -5.48 -2.83
C SER A 133 -10.32 -5.90 -4.19
N GLU A 134 -10.16 -4.92 -5.05
CA GLU A 134 -9.45 -5.02 -6.32
C GLU A 134 -8.15 -4.22 -6.24
N TYR A 135 -7.26 -4.45 -7.20
CA TYR A 135 -6.02 -3.71 -7.29
C TYR A 135 -5.56 -3.49 -8.72
N PHE A 136 -4.67 -2.53 -8.87
CA PHE A 136 -3.75 -2.45 -10.01
C PHE A 136 -2.39 -1.96 -9.55
N ILE A 137 -1.35 -2.38 -10.27
CA ILE A 137 0.04 -1.95 -10.06
C ILE A 137 0.42 -1.03 -11.22
N ARG A 138 1.09 0.07 -10.91
CA ARG A 138 1.50 1.06 -11.91
C ARG A 138 2.91 1.56 -11.66
N THR A 139 3.52 2.09 -12.71
CA THR A 139 4.74 2.89 -12.56
C THR A 139 4.44 4.17 -11.79
N LYS A 140 5.35 4.54 -10.90
CA LYS A 140 5.27 5.81 -10.19
C LYS A 140 5.45 6.95 -11.19
N SER A 141 4.44 7.81 -11.30
CA SER A 141 4.46 9.01 -12.16
C SER A 141 5.29 10.13 -11.55
#